data_AF-A0A3P9J106-F1
#
_entry.id   AF-A0A3P9J106-F1
#
_cell.length_a   1.000
_cell.length_b   1.000
_cell.length_c   1.000
_cell.angle_alpha   90.00
_cell.angle_beta   90.00
_cell.angle_gamma   90.00
#
_symmetry.space_group_name_H-M   'P 1'
#
loop_
_entity.id
_entity.type
_entity.pdbx_description
1 polymer ?
#
loop_
_entity_poly.entity_id
_entity_poly.type
_entity_poly.pdbx_seq_one_letter_code
_entity_poly.pdbx_strand_id
1 'polypeptide(L)'
;MSDGSSKTLMVDGRQMVREVLDKLFEKTHCDQSIEWSLCEANPELQIERDLEDHELFVELLSDWIRHSENKIYFILRPQKYVMFTDPQLFFMWKKNKSGQTDVNKQTKDLLIKEHFRGTSVIVPNLEGKMYLKEDGKKVWKPQYFLLRASGLYYVPKGKTKSSSDLACFIRFEKVNVYTASNYREKFKAPTSFCFVLKHPCIQKDSPYIKFLCCEDEKSLLLWVTSIRIAKYGHVLHQNYQEAVKRASGFQSARNKAASLQTKADQPKDNTFVFNPCMGPSPPKSEVKFNLEEPPPDFIPPSPPVHASS
;
A
#
# COMPACT_ATOMS: atom_id res chain seq x y z
N MET A 1 11.08 11.13 -3.52
CA MET A 1 11.32 10.02 -2.56
C MET A 1 10.67 10.38 -1.23
N SER A 2 10.52 9.44 -0.30
CA SER A 2 9.93 9.70 1.03
C SER A 2 10.75 10.67 1.90
N ASP A 3 12.06 10.76 1.66
CA ASP A 3 13.02 11.64 2.35
C ASP A 3 13.17 13.04 1.72
N GLY A 4 12.32 13.38 0.75
CA GLY A 4 12.40 14.65 0.01
C GLY A 4 13.43 14.68 -1.13
N SER A 5 14.27 13.65 -1.27
CA SER A 5 15.18 13.54 -2.42
C SER A 5 14.46 13.22 -3.73
N SER A 6 15.14 13.42 -4.86
CA SER A 6 14.63 13.10 -6.20
C SER A 6 15.59 12.18 -6.96
N LYS A 7 15.03 11.35 -7.85
CA LYS A 7 15.77 10.52 -8.80
C LYS A 7 15.16 10.69 -10.18
N THR A 8 16.00 10.91 -11.19
CA THR A 8 15.58 10.99 -12.59
C THR A 8 15.71 9.62 -13.24
N LEU A 9 14.68 9.22 -13.97
CA LEU A 9 14.61 7.95 -14.69
C LEU A 9 14.27 8.20 -16.15
N MET A 10 14.94 7.49 -17.04
CA MET A 10 14.50 7.37 -18.42
C MET A 10 13.40 6.32 -18.50
N VAL A 11 12.25 6.74 -19.03
CA VAL A 11 11.07 5.91 -19.25
C VAL A 11 10.68 5.97 -20.72
N ASP A 12 10.22 4.84 -21.25
CA ASP A 12 9.69 4.74 -22.62
C ASP A 12 8.17 4.60 -22.62
N GLY A 13 7.53 4.87 -23.76
CA GLY A 13 6.06 4.92 -23.90
C GLY A 13 5.35 3.58 -23.68
N ARG A 14 6.07 2.45 -23.63
CA ARG A 14 5.50 1.12 -23.44
C ARG A 14 5.59 0.64 -22.00
N GLN A 15 6.27 1.40 -21.12
CA GLN A 15 6.55 0.92 -19.77
C GLN A 15 5.33 1.03 -18.88
N MET A 16 5.03 -0.08 -18.20
CA MET A 16 4.07 -0.10 -17.12
C MET A 16 4.68 0.46 -15.84
N VAL A 17 3.83 0.91 -14.93
CA VAL A 17 4.18 1.31 -13.55
C VAL A 17 5.04 0.23 -12.87
N ARG A 18 4.74 -1.06 -13.09
CA ARG A 18 5.55 -2.19 -12.61
C ARG A 18 7.02 -2.09 -13.01
N GLU A 19 7.30 -1.82 -14.28
CA GLU A 19 8.68 -1.80 -14.80
C GLU A 19 9.44 -0.58 -14.29
N VAL A 20 8.74 0.54 -14.07
CA VAL A 20 9.32 1.73 -13.43
C VAL A 20 9.65 1.45 -11.95
N LEU A 21 8.79 0.72 -11.24
CA LEU A 21 9.08 0.25 -9.87
C LEU A 21 10.31 -0.67 -9.84
N ASP A 22 10.41 -1.62 -10.76
CA ASP A 22 11.57 -2.54 -10.84
C ASP A 22 12.89 -1.74 -11.03
N LYS A 23 12.91 -0.72 -11.90
CA LYS A 23 14.06 0.19 -12.06
C LYS A 23 14.39 0.98 -10.77
N LEU A 24 13.37 1.38 -10.02
CA LEU A 24 13.55 2.09 -8.74
C LEU A 24 14.13 1.16 -7.68
N PHE A 25 13.68 -0.09 -7.63
CA PHE A 25 14.24 -1.09 -6.72
C PHE A 25 15.74 -1.30 -6.95
N GLU A 26 16.17 -1.42 -8.20
CA GLU A 26 17.58 -1.54 -8.55
C GLU A 26 18.39 -0.30 -8.14
N LYS A 27 17.84 0.90 -8.32
CA LYS A 27 18.53 2.18 -8.06
C LYS A 27 18.48 2.66 -6.61
N THR A 28 17.62 2.07 -5.78
CA THR A 28 17.42 2.45 -4.38
C THR A 28 17.89 1.37 -3.41
N HIS A 29 18.05 0.13 -3.88
CA HIS A 29 18.39 -1.02 -3.06
C HIS A 29 17.43 -1.23 -1.88
N CYS A 30 16.16 -0.84 -2.02
CA CYS A 30 15.14 -1.10 -1.02
C CYS A 30 14.80 -2.60 -0.91
N ASP A 31 14.00 -2.97 0.07
CA ASP A 31 13.60 -4.35 0.39
C ASP A 31 12.70 -5.05 -0.66
N GLN A 32 12.25 -4.30 -1.69
CA GLN A 32 11.33 -4.75 -2.73
C GLN A 32 10.00 -5.30 -2.17
N SER A 33 9.56 -4.78 -1.03
CA SER A 33 8.25 -5.07 -0.46
C SER A 33 7.12 -4.77 -1.46
N ILE A 34 6.03 -5.54 -1.38
CA ILE A 34 4.81 -5.32 -2.17
C ILE A 34 4.12 -3.99 -1.85
N GLU A 35 4.51 -3.34 -0.74
CA GLU A 35 3.98 -2.07 -0.28
C GLU A 35 4.58 -0.88 -1.01
N TRP A 36 5.67 -1.05 -1.75
CA TRP A 36 6.21 0.04 -2.56
C TRP A 36 5.27 0.41 -3.71
N SER A 37 5.07 1.70 -3.87
CA SER A 37 4.17 2.27 -4.85
C SER A 37 4.74 3.52 -5.52
N LEU A 38 4.23 3.79 -6.72
CA LEU A 38 4.30 5.11 -7.32
C LEU A 38 2.98 5.83 -7.01
N CYS A 39 3.08 7.01 -6.42
CA CYS A 39 1.94 7.83 -6.05
C CYS A 39 1.96 9.14 -6.83
N GLU A 40 0.88 9.40 -7.56
CA GLU A 40 0.62 10.68 -8.18
C GLU A 40 0.00 11.63 -7.15
N ALA A 41 0.56 12.83 -7.02
CA ALA A 41 -0.03 13.92 -6.24
C ALA A 41 -0.29 15.12 -7.14
N ASN A 42 -1.48 15.71 -7.00
CA ASN A 42 -1.89 16.97 -7.60
C ASN A 42 -2.06 18.02 -6.48
N PRO A 43 -1.07 18.91 -6.26
CA PRO A 43 -1.12 19.92 -5.22
C PRO A 43 -2.25 20.95 -5.39
N GLU A 44 -2.57 21.33 -6.62
CA GLU A 44 -3.62 22.32 -6.93
C GLU A 44 -4.99 21.83 -6.43
N LEU A 45 -5.31 20.57 -6.70
CA LEU A 45 -6.52 19.93 -6.22
C LEU A 45 -6.40 19.42 -4.77
N GLN A 46 -5.18 19.25 -4.23
CA GLN A 46 -4.87 18.64 -2.93
C GLN A 46 -5.31 17.16 -2.84
N ILE A 47 -5.07 16.43 -3.93
CA ILE A 47 -5.42 15.01 -4.06
C ILE A 47 -4.22 14.17 -4.42
N GLU A 48 -4.26 12.89 -4.08
CA GLU A 48 -3.26 11.90 -4.47
C GLU A 48 -3.90 10.56 -4.77
N ARG A 49 -3.20 9.71 -5.54
CA ARG A 49 -3.56 8.30 -5.72
C ARG A 49 -2.33 7.45 -5.92
N ASP A 50 -2.46 6.18 -5.56
CA ASP A 50 -1.49 5.17 -5.97
C ASP A 50 -1.75 4.77 -7.42
N LEU A 51 -0.68 4.63 -8.20
CA LEU A 51 -0.74 4.11 -9.56
C LEU A 51 -0.80 2.59 -9.49
N GLU A 52 -1.70 1.98 -10.27
CA GLU A 52 -1.78 0.54 -10.40
C GLU A 52 -0.67 0.01 -11.29
N ASP A 53 -0.07 -1.11 -10.90
CA ASP A 53 1.15 -1.63 -11.53
C ASP A 53 1.04 -1.99 -13.02
N HIS A 54 -0.18 -2.07 -13.56
CA HIS A 54 -0.46 -2.36 -14.97
C HIS A 54 -0.64 -1.10 -15.82
N GLU A 55 -0.80 0.08 -15.20
CA GLU A 55 -1.03 1.32 -15.95
C GLU A 55 0.24 1.70 -16.74
N LEU A 56 0.07 2.22 -17.96
CA LEU A 56 1.16 2.72 -18.78
C LEU A 56 1.66 4.05 -18.24
N PHE A 57 2.91 4.09 -17.79
CA PHE A 57 3.42 5.21 -17.01
C PHE A 57 3.42 6.53 -17.79
N VAL A 58 3.82 6.50 -19.07
CA VAL A 58 3.87 7.70 -19.92
C VAL A 58 2.48 8.21 -20.29
N GLU A 59 1.49 7.33 -20.44
CA GLU A 59 0.10 7.75 -20.71
C GLU A 59 -0.47 8.56 -19.54
N LEU A 60 -0.20 8.13 -18.30
CA LEU A 60 -0.62 8.85 -17.10
C LEU A 60 -0.05 10.26 -17.03
N LEU A 61 1.23 10.43 -17.36
CA LEU A 61 1.90 11.73 -17.35
C LEU A 61 1.45 12.62 -18.52
N SER A 62 0.96 12.02 -19.61
CA SER A 62 0.48 12.76 -20.79
C SER A 62 -0.81 13.53 -20.51
N ASP A 63 -1.55 13.17 -19.46
CA ASP A 63 -2.73 13.91 -18.99
C ASP A 63 -2.38 15.20 -18.22
N TRP A 64 -1.10 15.41 -17.87
CA TRP A 64 -0.67 16.59 -17.14
C TRP A 64 -0.55 17.81 -18.06
N ILE A 65 -0.87 18.99 -17.52
CA ILE A 65 -0.68 20.26 -18.24
C ILE A 65 0.81 20.64 -18.31
N ARG A 66 1.20 21.47 -19.28
CA ARG A 66 2.62 21.85 -19.51
C ARG A 66 3.32 22.43 -18.27
N HIS A 67 2.60 23.19 -17.44
CA HIS A 67 3.11 23.80 -16.21
C HIS A 67 2.55 23.11 -14.97
N SER A 68 2.44 21.79 -15.02
CA SER A 68 1.91 20.99 -13.92
C SER A 68 2.86 21.03 -12.72
N GLU A 69 2.29 21.26 -11.54
CA GLU A 69 2.97 21.09 -10.25
C GLU A 69 2.82 19.67 -9.70
N ASN A 70 2.17 18.77 -10.45
CA ASN A 70 1.99 17.39 -10.04
C ASN A 70 3.34 16.71 -9.83
N LYS A 71 3.35 15.74 -8.92
CA LYS A 71 4.55 14.99 -8.54
C LYS A 71 4.27 13.50 -8.53
N ILE A 72 5.28 12.72 -8.92
CA ILE A 72 5.32 11.27 -8.69
C ILE A 72 6.23 11.00 -7.49
N TYR A 73 5.68 10.32 -6.48
CA TYR A 73 6.40 9.87 -5.30
C TYR A 73 6.62 8.37 -5.36
N PHE A 74 7.85 7.94 -5.07
CA PHE A 74 8.15 6.56 -4.71
C PHE A 74 8.10 6.43 -3.19
N ILE A 75 7.11 5.70 -2.67
CA ILE A 75 6.77 5.66 -1.24
C ILE A 75 6.11 4.33 -0.84
N LEU A 76 6.21 3.97 0.44
CA LEU A 76 5.52 2.82 1.03
C LEU A 76 4.02 3.14 1.21
N ARG A 77 3.19 2.20 0.76
CA ARG A 77 1.72 2.24 0.82
C ARG A 77 1.22 0.87 1.26
N PRO A 78 1.17 0.60 2.58
CA PRO A 78 0.66 -0.68 3.12
C PRO A 78 -0.77 -1.01 2.65
N GLN A 79 -1.56 0.01 2.30
CA GLN A 79 -2.93 -0.15 1.83
C GLN A 79 -3.06 -0.53 0.34
N LYS A 80 -1.95 -0.57 -0.42
CA LYS A 80 -1.98 -0.83 -1.87
C LYS A 80 -2.65 -2.16 -2.22
N TYR A 81 -2.34 -3.21 -1.46
CA TYR A 81 -2.82 -4.59 -1.67
C TYR A 81 -3.63 -5.15 -0.50
N VAL A 82 -4.17 -4.28 0.36
CA VAL A 82 -4.90 -4.71 1.57
C VAL A 82 -6.11 -5.60 1.26
N MET A 83 -6.72 -5.47 0.09
CA MET A 83 -7.80 -6.35 -0.38
C MET A 83 -7.37 -7.81 -0.62
N PHE A 84 -6.07 -8.07 -0.73
CA PHE A 84 -5.52 -9.41 -0.87
C PHE A 84 -4.81 -9.89 0.40
N THR A 85 -4.28 -8.99 1.22
CA THR A 85 -3.72 -9.37 2.53
C THR A 85 -4.81 -9.57 3.58
N ASP A 86 -5.87 -8.75 3.52
CA ASP A 86 -7.01 -8.74 4.45
C ASP A 86 -8.36 -8.65 3.71
N PRO A 87 -8.68 -9.63 2.83
CA PRO A 87 -9.90 -9.65 2.03
C PRO A 87 -11.19 -9.59 2.86
N GLN A 88 -11.17 -10.06 4.11
CA GLN A 88 -12.31 -10.02 5.03
C GLN A 88 -12.80 -8.60 5.30
N LEU A 89 -11.92 -7.59 5.23
CA LEU A 89 -12.29 -6.20 5.45
C LEU A 89 -13.30 -5.72 4.40
N PHE A 90 -13.24 -6.26 3.19
CA PHE A 90 -14.04 -5.84 2.04
C PHE A 90 -15.22 -6.77 1.78
N PHE A 91 -14.98 -8.08 1.75
CA PHE A 91 -16.00 -9.06 1.38
C PHE A 91 -16.88 -9.51 2.56
N MET A 92 -16.44 -9.24 3.80
CA MET A 92 -17.21 -9.49 5.03
C MET A 92 -17.45 -8.20 5.83
N TRP A 93 -17.41 -7.04 5.17
CA TRP A 93 -17.46 -5.73 5.80
C TRP A 93 -18.68 -5.53 6.74
N LYS A 94 -19.83 -6.14 6.44
CA LYS A 94 -21.04 -6.07 7.29
C LYS A 94 -20.87 -6.80 8.63
N LYS A 95 -20.09 -7.89 8.64
CA LYS A 95 -19.82 -8.71 9.84
C LYS A 95 -18.74 -8.07 10.72
N ASN A 96 -17.85 -7.25 10.15
CA ASN A 96 -16.76 -6.60 10.89
C ASN A 96 -17.19 -5.48 11.84
N LYS A 97 -18.48 -5.13 11.89
CA LYS A 97 -19.01 -4.16 12.87
C LYS A 97 -18.94 -4.66 14.32
N SER A 98 -18.81 -5.96 14.55
CA SER A 98 -18.77 -6.58 15.89
C SER A 98 -17.36 -6.67 16.51
N GLY A 99 -16.32 -6.19 15.83
CA GLY A 99 -14.94 -6.23 16.34
C GLY A 99 -14.29 -7.61 16.18
N GLN A 100 -13.15 -7.63 15.48
CA GLN A 100 -12.28 -8.80 15.24
C GLN A 100 -12.88 -9.95 14.42
N THR A 101 -12.41 -10.06 13.18
CA THR A 101 -12.35 -11.35 12.49
C THR A 101 -10.90 -11.60 12.07
N ASP A 102 -10.08 -12.05 13.02
CA ASP A 102 -8.85 -12.73 12.64
C ASP A 102 -9.25 -14.00 11.90
N VAL A 103 -9.29 -13.89 10.57
CA VAL A 103 -9.59 -15.00 9.68
C VAL A 103 -8.29 -15.74 9.37
N ASN A 104 -8.36 -17.06 9.43
CA ASN A 104 -7.20 -17.87 9.09
C ASN A 104 -6.85 -17.73 7.58
N LYS A 105 -5.63 -18.16 7.23
CA LYS A 105 -5.13 -18.08 5.85
C LYS A 105 -6.04 -18.77 4.84
N GLN A 106 -6.62 -19.93 5.20
CA GLN A 106 -7.52 -20.69 4.30
C GLN A 106 -8.77 -19.89 3.96
N THR A 107 -9.38 -19.20 4.94
CA THR A 107 -10.52 -18.31 4.69
C THR A 107 -10.14 -17.14 3.79
N LYS A 108 -8.97 -16.52 4.01
CA LYS A 108 -8.48 -15.45 3.12
C LYS A 108 -8.32 -15.94 1.67
N ASP A 109 -7.71 -17.12 1.49
CA ASP A 109 -7.52 -17.73 0.17
C ASP A 109 -8.85 -18.06 -0.52
N LEU A 110 -9.83 -18.56 0.23
CA LEU A 110 -11.17 -18.83 -0.29
C LEU A 110 -11.88 -17.55 -0.76
N LEU A 111 -11.81 -16.47 0.03
CA LEU A 111 -12.40 -15.18 -0.35
C LEU A 111 -11.78 -14.65 -1.66
N ILE A 112 -10.46 -14.69 -1.79
CA ILE A 112 -9.77 -14.25 -3.01
C ILE A 112 -10.17 -15.13 -4.20
N LYS A 113 -10.23 -16.46 -4.00
CA LYS A 113 -10.64 -17.40 -5.05
C LYS A 113 -12.06 -17.12 -5.54
N GLU A 114 -13.00 -16.96 -4.62
CA GLU A 114 -14.42 -16.70 -4.93
C GLU A 114 -14.59 -15.38 -5.68
N HIS A 115 -13.91 -14.31 -5.25
CA HIS A 115 -14.19 -12.97 -5.75
C HIS A 115 -13.35 -12.56 -6.98
N PHE A 116 -12.16 -13.16 -7.19
CA PHE A 116 -11.24 -12.76 -8.27
C PHE A 116 -10.89 -13.87 -9.27
N ARG A 117 -11.20 -15.15 -9.01
CA ARG A 117 -10.80 -16.26 -9.90
C ARG A 117 -11.96 -16.90 -10.66
N GLY A 118 -13.20 -16.41 -10.47
CA GLY A 118 -14.33 -16.79 -11.30
C GLY A 118 -14.29 -16.16 -12.70
N THR A 119 -15.27 -16.47 -13.54
CA THR A 119 -15.44 -15.87 -14.90
C THR A 119 -15.63 -14.36 -14.85
N SER A 120 -16.22 -13.85 -13.76
CA SER A 120 -16.38 -12.42 -13.50
C SER A 120 -15.97 -12.11 -12.06
N VAL A 121 -15.50 -10.87 -11.85
CA VAL A 121 -15.19 -10.38 -10.50
C VAL A 121 -16.46 -10.13 -9.71
N ILE A 122 -16.51 -10.65 -8.50
CA ILE A 122 -17.56 -10.35 -7.53
C ILE A 122 -17.11 -9.15 -6.71
N VAL A 123 -17.75 -8.00 -6.94
CA VAL A 123 -17.43 -6.78 -6.20
C VAL A 123 -18.02 -6.82 -4.79
N PRO A 124 -17.38 -6.15 -3.80
CA PRO A 124 -17.97 -6.00 -2.47
C PRO A 124 -19.38 -5.41 -2.55
N ASN A 125 -20.35 -6.02 -1.85
CA ASN A 125 -21.71 -5.46 -1.72
C ASN A 125 -21.72 -4.30 -0.71
N LEU A 126 -20.96 -3.26 -1.02
CA LEU A 126 -20.75 -2.08 -0.19
C LEU A 126 -21.88 -1.08 -0.40
N GLU A 127 -22.45 -0.60 0.69
CA GLU A 127 -23.47 0.44 0.71
C GLU A 127 -23.35 1.24 2.00
N GLY A 128 -23.75 2.51 1.96
CA GLY A 128 -23.64 3.34 3.13
C GLY A 128 -23.86 4.82 2.85
N LYS A 129 -23.99 5.58 3.92
CA LYS A 129 -24.10 7.03 3.86
C LYS A 129 -22.71 7.63 3.65
N MET A 130 -22.60 8.56 2.71
CA MET A 130 -21.45 9.46 2.57
C MET A 130 -21.96 10.89 2.42
N TYR A 131 -21.09 11.86 2.62
CA TYR A 131 -21.39 13.26 2.33
C TYR A 131 -20.91 13.60 0.93
N LEU A 132 -21.82 14.07 0.08
CA LEU A 132 -21.53 14.56 -1.27
C LEU A 132 -21.44 16.09 -1.22
N LYS A 133 -20.35 16.65 -1.72
CA LYS A 133 -20.23 18.10 -1.88
C LYS A 133 -21.14 18.58 -3.01
N GLU A 134 -21.86 19.67 -2.80
CA GLU A 134 -22.61 20.34 -3.86
C GLU A 134 -21.67 21.03 -4.87
N ASP A 135 -22.04 20.95 -6.14
CA ASP A 135 -21.30 21.57 -7.24
C ASP A 135 -21.20 23.09 -7.01
N GLY A 136 -19.99 23.64 -7.12
CA GLY A 136 -19.70 25.07 -6.91
C GLY A 136 -19.83 25.59 -5.47
N LYS A 137 -20.28 24.78 -4.50
CA LYS A 137 -20.55 25.23 -3.12
C LYS A 137 -19.72 24.48 -2.08
N LYS A 138 -19.38 25.13 -0.96
CA LYS A 138 -18.76 24.50 0.23
C LYS A 138 -19.83 23.91 1.16
N VAL A 139 -20.80 23.22 0.58
CA VAL A 139 -21.95 22.60 1.26
C VAL A 139 -21.92 21.11 0.98
N TRP A 140 -22.14 20.30 2.02
CA TRP A 140 -22.07 18.85 1.94
C TRP A 140 -23.41 18.25 2.33
N LYS A 141 -23.95 17.36 1.49
CA LYS A 141 -25.25 16.73 1.70
C LYS A 141 -25.07 15.24 1.96
N PRO A 142 -25.68 14.70 3.03
CA PRO A 142 -25.68 13.26 3.25
C PRO A 142 -26.48 12.55 2.14
N GLN A 143 -25.88 11.52 1.56
CA GLN A 143 -26.49 10.71 0.52
C GLN A 143 -26.14 9.23 0.75
N TYR A 144 -27.13 8.35 0.55
CA TYR A 144 -26.91 6.90 0.65
C TYR A 144 -26.48 6.36 -0.71
N PHE A 145 -25.31 5.73 -0.74
CA PHE A 145 -24.67 5.19 -1.93
C PHE A 145 -24.59 3.66 -1.89
N LEU A 146 -24.55 3.06 -3.07
CA LEU A 146 -24.40 1.63 -3.30
C LEU A 146 -23.32 1.42 -4.36
N LEU A 147 -22.36 0.55 -4.06
CA LEU A 147 -21.36 0.11 -5.01
C LEU A 147 -21.93 -0.97 -5.92
N ARG A 148 -21.63 -0.88 -7.22
CA ARG A 148 -21.86 -1.94 -8.21
C ARG A 148 -20.62 -2.08 -9.07
N ALA A 149 -20.54 -3.16 -9.84
CA ALA A 149 -19.40 -3.42 -10.73
C ALA A 149 -19.19 -2.28 -11.74
N SER A 150 -20.27 -1.69 -12.25
CA SER A 150 -20.23 -0.61 -13.23
C SER A 150 -19.92 0.78 -12.65
N GLY A 151 -20.17 1.00 -11.36
CA GLY A 151 -20.17 2.36 -10.83
C GLY A 151 -20.77 2.52 -9.44
N LEU A 152 -20.85 3.78 -9.03
CA LEU A 152 -21.51 4.19 -7.80
C LEU A 152 -22.95 4.61 -8.12
N TYR A 153 -23.88 4.17 -7.29
CA TYR A 153 -25.32 4.44 -7.43
C TYR A 153 -25.85 5.08 -6.15
N TYR A 154 -26.95 5.80 -6.25
CA TYR A 154 -27.65 6.35 -5.08
C TYR A 154 -29.15 6.11 -5.19
N VAL A 155 -29.83 6.20 -4.05
CA VAL A 155 -31.29 6.13 -3.98
C VAL A 155 -31.87 7.54 -4.06
N PRO A 156 -32.63 7.89 -5.11
CA PRO A 156 -33.35 9.16 -5.16
C PRO A 156 -34.34 9.30 -4.00
N LYS A 157 -34.65 10.53 -3.61
CA LYS A 157 -35.63 10.78 -2.53
C LYS A 157 -36.99 10.16 -2.89
N GLY A 158 -37.59 9.45 -1.94
CA GLY A 158 -38.90 8.81 -2.11
C GLY A 158 -38.87 7.50 -2.91
N LYS A 159 -37.69 6.95 -3.23
CA LYS A 159 -37.52 5.69 -3.94
C LYS A 159 -36.99 4.57 -3.03
N THR A 160 -37.15 3.32 -3.45
CA THR A 160 -36.67 2.16 -2.70
C THR A 160 -35.24 1.78 -3.07
N LYS A 161 -34.64 0.85 -2.34
CA LYS A 161 -33.32 0.27 -2.67
C LYS A 161 -33.38 -0.82 -3.75
N SER A 162 -34.52 -0.98 -4.44
CA SER A 162 -34.66 -1.94 -5.53
C SER A 162 -33.76 -1.56 -6.70
N SER A 163 -33.30 -2.54 -7.48
CA SER A 163 -32.37 -2.28 -8.60
C SER A 163 -32.96 -1.34 -9.66
N SER A 164 -34.28 -1.33 -9.85
CA SER A 164 -34.98 -0.45 -10.79
C SER A 164 -35.06 1.00 -10.33
N ASP A 165 -34.91 1.26 -9.03
CA ASP A 165 -35.04 2.58 -8.43
C ASP A 165 -33.69 3.30 -8.25
N LEU A 166 -32.56 2.61 -8.50
CA LEU A 166 -31.23 3.18 -8.33
C LEU A 166 -30.87 4.13 -9.47
N ALA A 167 -30.41 5.33 -9.13
CA ALA A 167 -29.84 6.27 -10.08
C ALA A 167 -28.31 6.09 -10.14
N CYS A 168 -27.76 6.01 -11.34
CA CYS A 168 -26.31 5.97 -11.54
C CYS A 168 -25.71 7.34 -11.20
N PHE A 169 -24.84 7.37 -10.20
CA PHE A 169 -24.10 8.59 -9.84
C PHE A 169 -22.91 8.78 -10.78
N ILE A 170 -22.09 7.74 -10.93
CA ILE A 170 -20.90 7.78 -11.79
C ILE A 170 -20.47 6.37 -12.20
N ARG A 171 -19.99 6.23 -13.44
CA ARG A 171 -19.39 4.99 -13.96
C ARG A 171 -17.87 5.02 -13.79
N PHE A 172 -17.26 3.90 -13.43
CA PHE A 172 -15.81 3.83 -13.13
C PHE A 172 -14.91 3.78 -14.36
N GLU A 173 -15.45 3.43 -15.53
CA GLU A 173 -14.71 3.27 -16.78
C GLU A 173 -13.80 4.47 -17.09
N LYS A 174 -14.32 5.69 -16.95
CA LYS A 174 -13.63 6.93 -17.36
C LYS A 174 -13.11 7.79 -16.20
N VAL A 175 -13.16 7.29 -14.97
CA VAL A 175 -12.72 8.07 -13.80
C VAL A 175 -11.73 7.29 -12.96
N ASN A 176 -10.84 8.01 -12.30
CA ASN A 176 -9.93 7.49 -11.29
C ASN A 176 -10.39 7.96 -9.91
N VAL A 177 -10.02 7.20 -8.88
CA VAL A 177 -10.25 7.51 -7.48
C VAL A 177 -8.98 8.07 -6.85
N TYR A 178 -9.12 9.15 -6.10
CA TYR A 178 -8.02 9.83 -5.40
C TYR A 178 -8.42 10.05 -3.95
N THR A 179 -7.49 9.90 -3.02
CA THR A 179 -7.67 10.41 -1.65
C THR A 179 -7.39 11.90 -1.64
N ALA A 180 -8.02 12.61 -0.72
CA ALA A 180 -7.87 14.05 -0.59
C ALA A 180 -7.38 14.43 0.80
N SER A 181 -6.61 15.50 0.88
CA SER A 181 -6.11 16.06 2.13
C SER A 181 -6.65 17.48 2.33
N ASN A 182 -6.70 17.95 3.58
CA ASN A 182 -7.01 19.35 3.92
C ASN A 182 -8.38 19.88 3.45
N TYR A 183 -9.35 18.99 3.19
CA TYR A 183 -10.67 19.37 2.69
C TYR A 183 -11.63 19.91 3.75
N ARG A 184 -11.37 19.69 5.04
CA ARG A 184 -12.09 20.38 6.13
C ARG A 184 -11.84 21.88 6.04
N GLU A 185 -10.61 22.27 5.77
CA GLU A 185 -10.15 23.64 5.68
C GLU A 185 -10.57 24.25 4.33
N LYS A 186 -10.22 23.59 3.22
CA LYS A 186 -10.49 24.08 1.85
C LYS A 186 -11.99 24.16 1.53
N PHE A 187 -12.75 23.11 1.83
CA PHE A 187 -14.13 22.93 1.39
C PHE A 187 -15.16 22.78 2.52
N LYS A 188 -14.78 22.95 3.79
CA LYS A 188 -15.68 22.76 4.94
C LYS A 188 -16.28 21.36 4.97
N ALA A 189 -15.49 20.36 4.59
CA ALA A 189 -15.87 18.95 4.68
C ALA A 189 -16.20 18.56 6.13
N PRO A 190 -17.19 17.67 6.35
CA PRO A 190 -17.53 17.19 7.69
C PRO A 190 -16.35 16.52 8.42
N THR A 191 -15.53 15.76 7.69
CA THR A 191 -14.34 15.07 8.21
C THR A 191 -13.15 15.27 7.27
N SER A 192 -11.97 14.81 7.68
CA SER A 192 -10.77 14.77 6.83
C SER A 192 -10.74 13.58 5.88
N PHE A 193 -11.69 12.65 5.99
CA PHE A 193 -11.70 11.39 5.27
C PHE A 193 -12.40 11.53 3.92
N CYS A 194 -11.75 12.23 3.00
CA CYS A 194 -12.31 12.58 1.70
C CYS A 194 -11.64 11.79 0.56
N PHE A 195 -12.44 11.50 -0.46
CA PHE A 195 -11.95 11.01 -1.74
C PHE A 195 -12.65 11.72 -2.90
N VAL A 196 -12.03 11.64 -4.08
CA VAL A 196 -12.44 12.32 -5.29
C VAL A 196 -12.54 11.32 -6.43
N LEU A 197 -13.58 11.49 -7.25
CA LEU A 197 -13.71 10.81 -8.54
C LEU A 197 -13.64 11.86 -9.65
N LYS A 198 -12.66 11.72 -10.56
CA LYS A 198 -12.49 12.61 -11.72
C LYS A 198 -11.94 11.86 -12.93
N HIS A 199 -12.19 12.40 -14.11
CA HIS A 199 -11.48 11.99 -15.32
C HIS A 199 -9.97 12.31 -15.19
N PRO A 200 -9.06 11.46 -15.67
CA PRO A 200 -7.61 11.70 -15.63
C PRO A 200 -7.19 13.07 -16.19
N CYS A 201 -7.68 13.45 -17.38
CA CYS A 201 -7.36 14.74 -18.02
C CYS A 201 -7.79 16.00 -17.23
N ILE A 202 -8.63 15.88 -16.20
CA ILE A 202 -9.02 17.03 -15.36
C ILE A 202 -7.90 17.29 -14.36
N GLN A 203 -7.14 18.37 -14.56
CA GLN A 203 -5.99 18.73 -13.70
C GLN A 203 -6.25 19.92 -12.76
N LYS A 204 -7.37 20.62 -12.93
CA LYS A 204 -7.77 21.82 -12.18
C LYS A 204 -9.22 21.75 -11.70
N ASP A 205 -9.65 22.73 -10.90
CA ASP A 205 -11.02 22.83 -10.42
C ASP A 205 -12.03 22.74 -11.58
N SER A 206 -13.03 21.87 -11.41
CA SER A 206 -14.03 21.57 -12.45
C SER A 206 -15.33 21.03 -11.84
N PRO A 207 -16.51 21.36 -12.40
CA PRO A 207 -17.79 20.83 -11.94
C PRO A 207 -17.94 19.31 -12.16
N TYR A 208 -17.09 18.72 -13.00
CA TYR A 208 -17.09 17.29 -13.28
C TYR A 208 -16.31 16.48 -12.22
N ILE A 209 -15.64 17.14 -11.28
CA ILE A 209 -15.01 16.49 -10.14
C ILE A 209 -16.08 16.20 -9.09
N LYS A 210 -16.16 14.94 -8.66
CA LYS A 210 -17.09 14.52 -7.59
C LYS A 210 -16.33 14.30 -6.30
N PHE A 211 -16.69 15.08 -5.28
CA PHE A 211 -16.05 15.09 -3.97
C PHE A 211 -16.94 14.37 -2.95
N LEU A 212 -16.41 13.33 -2.32
CA LEU A 212 -17.09 12.54 -1.31
C LEU A 212 -16.32 12.57 0.00
N CYS A 213 -17.05 12.55 1.11
CA CYS A 213 -16.51 12.54 2.47
C CYS A 213 -17.15 11.42 3.28
N CYS A 214 -16.31 10.60 3.91
CA CYS A 214 -16.69 9.49 4.78
C CYS A 214 -16.72 9.93 6.24
N GLU A 215 -17.31 9.12 7.11
CA GLU A 215 -17.38 9.40 8.56
C GLU A 215 -16.05 9.13 9.27
N ASP A 216 -15.32 8.09 8.84
CA ASP A 216 -14.06 7.67 9.44
C ASP A 216 -13.07 7.11 8.40
N GLU A 217 -11.83 6.87 8.83
CA GLU A 217 -10.75 6.30 8.02
C GLU A 217 -11.08 4.92 7.47
N LYS A 218 -11.74 4.07 8.29
CA LYS A 218 -12.15 2.72 7.88
C LYS A 218 -13.11 2.75 6.70
N SER A 219 -14.08 3.67 6.74
CA SER A 219 -15.04 3.88 5.66
C SER A 219 -14.37 4.41 4.40
N LEU A 220 -13.40 5.33 4.54
CA LEU A 220 -12.60 5.83 3.41
C LEU A 220 -11.84 4.68 2.73
N LEU A 221 -11.11 3.88 3.52
CA LEU A 221 -10.38 2.71 3.03
C LEU A 221 -11.32 1.73 2.32
N LEU A 222 -12.48 1.44 2.92
CA LEU A 222 -13.46 0.52 2.38
C LEU A 222 -14.00 1.02 1.02
N TRP A 223 -14.39 2.29 0.91
CA TRP A 223 -14.90 2.86 -0.34
C TRP A 223 -13.83 2.95 -1.42
N VAL A 224 -12.66 3.52 -1.14
CA VAL A 224 -11.59 3.71 -2.13
C VAL A 224 -11.12 2.36 -2.67
N THR A 225 -10.83 1.39 -1.80
CA THR A 225 -10.36 0.07 -2.22
C THR A 225 -11.45 -0.71 -2.95
N SER A 226 -12.72 -0.64 -2.52
CA SER A 226 -13.80 -1.33 -3.23
C SER A 226 -14.08 -0.74 -4.61
N ILE A 227 -13.89 0.58 -4.79
CA ILE A 227 -13.93 1.23 -6.11
C ILE A 227 -12.79 0.71 -7.00
N ARG A 228 -11.57 0.57 -6.47
CA ARG A 228 -10.44 -0.03 -7.20
C ARG A 228 -10.76 -1.47 -7.63
N ILE A 229 -11.32 -2.29 -6.73
CA ILE A 229 -11.75 -3.66 -7.06
C ILE A 229 -12.78 -3.66 -8.20
N ALA A 230 -13.80 -2.80 -8.12
CA ALA A 230 -14.81 -2.69 -9.16
C ALA A 230 -14.26 -2.19 -10.51
N LYS A 231 -13.31 -1.25 -10.49
CA LYS A 231 -12.72 -0.66 -11.69
C LYS A 231 -11.74 -1.60 -12.39
N TYR A 232 -10.84 -2.23 -11.65
CA TYR A 232 -9.69 -2.95 -12.22
C TYR A 232 -9.83 -4.48 -12.17
N GLY A 233 -10.69 -5.00 -11.29
CA GLY A 233 -11.06 -6.41 -11.25
C GLY A 233 -9.87 -7.38 -11.27
N HIS A 234 -9.87 -8.31 -12.24
CA HIS A 234 -8.87 -9.38 -12.35
C HIS A 234 -7.43 -8.86 -12.50
N VAL A 235 -7.24 -7.75 -13.21
CA VAL A 235 -5.91 -7.16 -13.44
C VAL A 235 -5.29 -6.73 -12.10
N LEU A 236 -6.10 -6.30 -11.15
CA LEU A 236 -5.63 -5.92 -9.82
C LEU A 236 -5.07 -7.12 -9.03
N HIS A 237 -5.68 -8.29 -9.19
CA HIS A 237 -5.18 -9.54 -8.59
C HIS A 237 -3.91 -10.03 -9.31
N GLN A 238 -3.83 -9.90 -10.64
CA GLN A 238 -2.60 -10.19 -11.39
C GLN A 238 -1.42 -9.31 -10.91
N ASN A 239 -1.66 -8.00 -10.74
CA ASN A 239 -0.68 -7.06 -10.19
C ASN A 239 -0.12 -7.54 -8.85
N TYR A 240 -1.00 -7.96 -7.94
CA TYR A 240 -0.61 -8.50 -6.64
C TYR A 240 0.21 -9.78 -6.74
N GLN A 241 -0.23 -10.75 -7.56
CA GLN A 241 0.50 -12.01 -7.74
C GLN A 241 1.92 -11.76 -8.28
N GLU A 242 2.05 -10.83 -9.22
CA GLU A 242 3.35 -10.41 -9.75
C GLU A 242 4.23 -9.73 -8.71
N ALA A 243 3.65 -8.86 -7.87
CA ALA A 243 4.36 -8.20 -6.76
C ALA A 243 4.93 -9.24 -5.78
N VAL A 244 4.08 -10.19 -5.35
CA VAL A 244 4.46 -11.25 -4.42
C VAL A 244 5.57 -12.14 -5.01
N LYS A 245 5.47 -12.50 -6.29
CA LYS A 245 6.49 -13.31 -6.98
C LYS A 245 7.86 -12.62 -6.98
N ARG A 246 7.90 -11.33 -7.29
CA ARG A 246 9.14 -10.52 -7.30
C ARG A 246 9.74 -10.39 -5.89
N ALA A 247 8.93 -9.99 -4.91
CA ALA A 247 9.35 -9.87 -3.52
C ALA A 247 9.93 -11.19 -2.98
N SER A 248 9.25 -12.31 -3.23
CA SER A 248 9.71 -13.65 -2.81
C SER A 248 11.02 -14.05 -3.49
N GLY A 249 11.16 -13.76 -4.79
CA GLY A 249 12.38 -14.02 -5.54
C GLY A 249 13.58 -13.24 -5.00
N PHE A 250 13.39 -11.96 -4.69
CA PHE A 250 14.41 -11.10 -4.10
C PHE A 250 14.87 -11.60 -2.72
N GLN A 251 13.93 -11.95 -1.84
CA GLN A 251 14.26 -12.49 -0.50
C GLN A 251 15.04 -13.81 -0.60
N SER A 252 14.65 -14.70 -1.53
CA SER A 252 15.37 -15.95 -1.78
C SER A 252 16.81 -15.69 -2.26
N ALA A 253 17.01 -14.77 -3.19
CA ALA A 253 18.34 -14.40 -3.69
C ALA A 253 19.22 -13.79 -2.59
N ARG A 254 18.65 -12.89 -1.78
CA ARG A 254 19.34 -12.27 -0.63
C ARG A 254 19.78 -13.31 0.40
N ASN A 255 18.91 -14.26 0.75
CA ASN A 255 19.23 -15.35 1.69
C ASN A 255 20.33 -16.27 1.15
N LYS A 256 20.36 -16.53 -0.16
CA LYS A 256 21.45 -17.28 -0.81
C LYS A 256 22.77 -16.51 -0.76
N ALA A 257 22.76 -15.21 -1.04
CA ALA A 257 23.97 -14.37 -0.95
C ALA A 257 24.53 -14.33 0.48
N ALA A 258 23.66 -14.17 1.49
CA ALA A 258 24.06 -14.17 2.90
C ALA A 258 24.64 -15.53 3.35
N SER A 259 24.07 -16.64 2.90
CA SER A 259 24.60 -17.98 3.22
C SER A 259 25.91 -18.35 2.51
N LEU A 260 26.23 -17.69 1.39
CA LEU A 260 27.54 -17.80 0.73
C LEU A 260 28.61 -16.97 1.44
N GLN A 261 28.25 -15.80 1.98
CA GLN A 261 29.17 -14.97 2.78
C GLN A 261 29.56 -15.66 4.09
N THR A 262 28.62 -16.28 4.81
CA THR A 262 28.93 -17.04 6.04
C THR A 262 29.77 -18.30 5.81
N LYS A 263 29.82 -18.84 4.58
CA LYS A 263 30.73 -19.92 4.20
C LYS A 263 32.13 -19.45 3.82
N ALA A 264 32.29 -18.19 3.41
CA ALA A 264 33.59 -17.61 3.04
C ALA A 264 34.40 -17.15 4.27
N ASP A 265 33.73 -16.84 5.38
CA ASP A 265 34.35 -16.42 6.65
C ASP A 265 34.67 -17.59 7.61
N GLN A 266 34.59 -18.86 7.15
CA GLN A 266 35.17 -19.96 7.93
C GLN A 266 36.70 -19.96 7.80
N PRO A 267 37.47 -19.98 8.91
CA PRO A 267 38.91 -20.06 8.83
C PRO A 267 39.31 -21.39 8.18
N LYS A 268 40.14 -21.31 7.13
CA LYS A 268 40.78 -22.49 6.54
C LYS A 268 41.83 -23.00 7.52
N ASP A 269 41.49 -24.04 8.29
CA ASP A 269 42.49 -24.84 8.99
C ASP A 269 43.37 -25.52 7.94
N ASN A 270 44.53 -24.91 7.66
CA ASN A 270 45.62 -25.57 6.98
C ASN A 270 46.32 -26.48 8.00
N THR A 271 45.95 -27.76 7.99
CA THR A 271 46.62 -28.81 8.74
C THR A 271 48.04 -28.99 8.21
N PHE A 272 49.02 -28.41 8.90
CA PHE A 272 50.42 -28.82 8.74
C PHE A 272 50.59 -30.20 9.41
N VAL A 273 50.84 -31.21 8.59
CA VAL A 273 51.23 -32.56 9.05
C VAL A 273 52.67 -32.49 9.53
N PHE A 274 52.88 -32.54 10.85
CA PHE A 274 54.20 -32.79 11.44
C PHE A 274 54.36 -34.28 11.71
N ASN A 275 55.41 -34.89 11.14
CA ASN A 275 55.83 -36.26 11.45
C ASN A 275 56.41 -36.34 12.88
N PRO A 276 56.13 -37.40 13.65
CA PRO A 276 56.55 -37.49 15.05
C PRO A 276 57.94 -38.13 15.20
N CYS A 277 58.81 -37.48 15.97
CA CYS A 277 59.96 -38.14 16.61
C CYS A 277 59.75 -38.18 18.11
N MET A 278 60.04 -39.35 18.67
CA MET A 278 59.83 -39.79 20.06
C MET A 278 60.72 -39.05 21.06
N GLY A 279 60.14 -38.67 22.20
CA GLY A 279 60.83 -38.26 23.43
C GLY A 279 59.84 -38.25 24.61
N PRO A 280 60.24 -38.65 25.83
CA PRO A 280 59.31 -39.09 26.88
C PRO A 280 58.73 -37.96 27.74
N SER A 281 57.47 -38.14 28.17
CA SER A 281 56.74 -37.40 29.24
C SER A 281 57.44 -37.55 30.61
N PRO A 282 57.21 -36.73 31.69
CA PRO A 282 55.90 -36.27 32.24
C PRO A 282 55.98 -34.88 32.98
N PRO A 283 55.10 -34.43 33.92
CA PRO A 283 53.82 -34.95 34.42
C PRO A 283 52.64 -33.94 34.43
N LYS A 284 51.49 -34.46 34.88
CA LYS A 284 50.15 -33.86 35.00
C LYS A 284 50.08 -32.70 36.01
N SER A 285 49.29 -31.68 35.68
CA SER A 285 48.67 -30.77 36.66
C SER A 285 47.28 -30.35 36.18
N GLU A 286 46.26 -30.74 36.95
CA GLU A 286 44.89 -30.22 36.85
C GLU A 286 44.86 -28.76 37.30
N VAL A 287 44.26 -27.86 36.52
CA VAL A 287 43.83 -26.54 37.02
C VAL A 287 42.46 -26.19 36.43
N LYS A 288 41.51 -25.98 37.34
CA LYS A 288 40.13 -25.52 37.11
C LYS A 288 40.12 -24.10 36.55
N PHE A 289 39.28 -23.80 35.56
CA PHE A 289 38.98 -22.42 35.16
C PHE A 289 37.93 -21.82 36.11
N ASN A 290 38.35 -20.81 36.86
CA ASN A 290 37.46 -19.88 37.56
C ASN A 290 36.87 -18.88 36.54
N LEU A 291 35.56 -18.66 36.63
CA LEU A 291 34.88 -17.54 35.99
C LEU A 291 35.12 -16.28 36.82
N GLU A 292 35.67 -15.23 36.22
CA GLU A 292 35.86 -13.92 36.86
C GLU A 292 34.59 -13.06 36.66
N GLU A 293 34.00 -12.62 37.77
CA GLU A 293 32.95 -11.59 37.83
C GLU A 293 33.52 -10.19 37.52
N PRO A 294 32.72 -9.26 36.95
CA PRO A 294 33.17 -7.91 36.66
C PRO A 294 33.27 -7.04 37.92
N PRO A 295 34.20 -6.06 37.96
CA PRO A 295 34.53 -5.30 39.16
C PRO A 295 33.46 -4.25 39.53
N PRO A 296 33.35 -3.92 40.83
CA PRO A 296 32.40 -2.95 41.35
C PRO A 296 32.92 -1.53 41.13
N ASP A 297 32.18 -0.73 40.36
CA ASP A 297 32.06 0.75 40.43
C ASP A 297 31.70 1.34 39.05
N PHE A 298 30.59 0.87 38.47
CA PHE A 298 29.97 1.53 37.33
C PHE A 298 28.66 2.18 37.76
N ILE A 299 28.68 3.49 37.97
CA ILE A 299 27.47 4.30 38.21
C ILE A 299 27.01 4.85 36.85
N PRO A 300 25.83 4.46 36.33
CA PRO A 300 25.30 5.00 35.08
C PRO A 300 24.75 6.43 35.26
N PRO A 301 24.81 7.30 34.23
CA PRO A 301 24.29 8.66 34.31
C PRO A 301 22.76 8.70 34.32
N SER A 302 22.17 9.66 35.03
CA SER A 302 20.72 9.88 35.12
C SER A 302 20.15 10.53 33.83
N PRO A 303 18.90 10.21 33.45
CA PRO A 303 18.28 10.73 32.22
C PRO A 303 17.80 12.19 32.35
N PRO A 304 17.73 12.94 31.23
CA PRO A 304 17.25 14.33 31.24
C PRO A 304 15.74 14.42 31.45
N VAL A 305 15.34 15.36 32.31
CA VAL A 305 13.94 15.67 32.67
C VAL A 305 13.28 16.50 31.58
N HIS A 306 12.11 16.07 31.12
CA HIS A 306 11.22 16.86 30.26
C HIS A 306 10.78 18.15 30.95
N ALA A 307 11.01 19.31 30.31
CA ALA A 307 10.37 20.56 30.69
C ALA A 307 9.10 20.77 29.85
N SER A 308 7.96 20.76 30.54
CA SER A 308 6.68 21.27 30.06
C SER A 308 6.60 22.77 30.33
N SER A 309 6.36 23.56 29.29
CA SER A 309 5.75 24.90 29.30
C SER A 309 5.26 25.22 27.90
#